data_AF-A0A0Q4NF06-F1
#
_entry.id   AF-A0A0Q4NF06-F1
#
_cell.length_a   1.000
_cell.length_b   1.000
_cell.length_c   1.000
_cell.angle_alpha   90.00
_cell.angle_beta   90.00
_cell.angle_gamma   90.00
#
_symmetry.space_group_name_H-M   'P 1'
#
loop_
_entity.id
_entity.type
_entity.pdbx_description
1 polymer ?
#
loop_
_entity_poly.entity_id
_entity_poly.type
_entity_poly.pdbx_seq_one_letter_code
_entity_poly.pdbx_strand_id
1 'polypeptide(L)'
;MKQLVIDILMKLAKMDVDTKELTAQVEAQSLLIAALLLTTGKGESSSISENINNAIVTASRAGDEFLQSDIDLLLTHVNRLLAVTRQVDQTAATQ
;
A
#
# COMPACT_ATOMS: atom_id res chain seq x y z
N MET A 1 -39.43 -10.14 -12.61
CA MET A 1 -38.43 -9.16 -13.08
C MET A 1 -38.09 -8.09 -12.03
N LYS A 2 -39.07 -7.50 -11.31
CA LYS A 2 -38.80 -6.49 -10.28
C LYS A 2 -37.95 -6.99 -9.10
N GLN A 3 -38.19 -8.21 -8.58
CA GLN A 3 -37.36 -8.82 -7.54
C GLN A 3 -35.89 -8.99 -7.96
N LEU A 4 -35.65 -9.50 -9.18
CA LEU A 4 -34.30 -9.74 -9.67
C LEU A 4 -33.46 -8.46 -9.74
N VAL A 5 -34.06 -7.35 -10.16
CA VAL A 5 -33.38 -6.05 -10.19
C VAL A 5 -33.06 -5.57 -8.77
N ILE A 6 -33.98 -5.74 -7.83
CA ILE A 6 -33.77 -5.37 -6.42
C ILE A 6 -32.64 -6.23 -5.80
N ASP A 7 -32.61 -7.53 -6.07
CA ASP A 7 -31.57 -8.42 -5.56
C ASP A 7 -30.19 -8.08 -6.13
N ILE A 8 -30.11 -7.71 -7.41
CA ILE A 8 -28.86 -7.23 -8.03
C ILE A 8 -28.41 -5.92 -7.40
N LEU A 9 -29.32 -4.96 -7.21
CA LEU A 9 -28.99 -3.67 -6.58
C LEU A 9 -28.52 -3.83 -5.14
N MET A 10 -29.14 -4.73 -4.36
CA MET A 10 -28.69 -5.06 -3.01
C MET A 10 -27.30 -5.72 -3.01
N LYS A 11 -27.04 -6.62 -3.96
CA LYS A 11 -25.74 -7.28 -4.09
C LYS A 11 -24.62 -6.31 -4.47
N LEU A 12 -24.91 -5.36 -5.37
CA LEU A 12 -23.98 -4.29 -5.75
C LEU A 12 -23.69 -3.34 -4.58
N ALA A 13 -24.72 -2.95 -3.83
CA ALA A 13 -24.54 -2.11 -2.64
C ALA A 13 -23.68 -2.80 -1.57
N LYS A 14 -23.90 -4.09 -1.34
CA LYS A 14 -23.07 -4.88 -0.42
C LYS A 14 -21.62 -4.97 -0.90
N MET A 15 -21.41 -5.23 -2.19
CA MET A 15 -20.08 -5.30 -2.79
C MET A 15 -19.31 -3.96 -2.68
N ASP A 16 -20.00 -2.83 -2.86
CA ASP A 16 -19.39 -1.49 -2.70
C ASP A 16 -18.94 -1.23 -1.25
N VAL A 17 -19.76 -1.60 -0.26
CA VAL A 17 -19.41 -1.49 1.16
C VAL A 17 -18.22 -2.40 1.51
N ASP A 18 -18.26 -3.67 1.08
CA ASP A 18 -17.18 -4.63 1.34
C ASP A 18 -15.86 -4.16 0.68
N THR A 19 -15.93 -3.54 -0.50
CA THR A 19 -14.75 -2.96 -1.19
C THR A 19 -14.19 -1.75 -0.44
N LYS A 20 -15.05 -0.89 0.12
CA LYS A 20 -14.63 0.27 0.94
C LYS A 20 -13.94 -0.18 2.23
N GLU A 21 -14.47 -1.20 2.90
CA GLU A 21 -13.87 -1.77 4.11
C GLU A 21 -12.49 -2.38 3.81
N LEU A 22 -12.37 -3.15 2.72
CA LEU A 22 -11.08 -3.69 2.27
C LEU A 22 -10.07 -2.57 1.97
N THR A 23 -10.53 -1.49 1.31
CA THR A 23 -9.68 -0.32 1.03
C THR A 23 -9.20 0.33 2.33
N ALA A 24 -10.10 0.56 3.28
CA ALA A 24 -9.77 1.14 4.58
C ALA A 24 -8.77 0.26 5.37
N GLN A 25 -8.94 -1.07 5.30
CA GLN A 25 -8.01 -2.01 5.94
C GLN A 25 -6.62 -1.95 5.32
N VAL A 26 -6.52 -1.90 3.98
CA VAL A 26 -5.24 -1.76 3.27
C VAL A 26 -4.57 -0.41 3.61
N GLU A 27 -5.34 0.67 3.72
CA GLU A 27 -4.82 1.98 4.13
C GLU A 27 -4.34 2.00 5.59
N ALA A 28 -5.04 1.34 6.51
CA ALA A 28 -4.61 1.22 7.89
C ALA A 28 -3.30 0.42 8.02
N GLN A 29 -3.16 -0.69 7.28
CA GLN A 29 -1.93 -1.47 7.24
C GLN A 29 -0.76 -0.67 6.63
N SER A 30 -1.04 0.06 5.55
CA SER A 30 -0.10 0.99 4.93
C SER A 30 0.44 2.02 5.93
N LEU A 31 -0.44 2.60 6.74
CA LEU A 31 -0.06 3.56 7.79
C LEU A 31 0.77 2.92 8.91
N LEU A 32 0.45 1.69 9.31
CA LEU A 32 1.23 0.93 10.30
C LEU A 32 2.64 0.63 9.78
N ILE A 33 2.79 0.20 8.52
CA ILE A 33 4.09 -0.03 7.89
C ILE A 33 4.88 1.29 7.85
N ALA A 34 4.25 2.40 7.49
CA ALA A 34 4.87 3.73 7.51
C ALA A 34 5.38 4.10 8.92
N ALA A 35 4.59 3.85 9.97
CA ALA A 35 4.99 4.09 11.36
C ALA A 35 6.15 3.17 11.82
N LEU A 36 6.15 1.91 11.39
CA LEU A 36 7.23 0.96 11.65
C LEU A 36 8.53 1.40 10.96
N LEU A 37 8.45 1.86 9.70
CA LEU A 37 9.58 2.42 8.96
C LEU A 37 10.20 3.63 9.67
N LEU A 38 9.36 4.52 10.19
CA LEU A 38 9.79 5.71 10.94
C LEU A 38 10.48 5.33 12.26
N THR A 39 9.97 4.31 12.95
CA THR A 39 10.50 3.85 14.24
C THR A 39 11.83 3.11 14.07
N THR A 40 11.96 2.30 13.02
CA THR A 40 13.15 1.48 12.74
C THR A 40 14.27 2.25 12.07
N GLY A 41 13.97 3.33 11.33
CA GLY A 41 14.98 4.25 10.77
C GLY A 41 15.82 5.02 11.81
N LYS A 42 15.54 4.85 13.11
CA LYS A 42 16.35 5.38 14.23
C LYS A 42 17.48 4.44 14.68
N GLY A 43 17.63 3.25 14.08
CA GLY A 43 18.72 2.29 14.32
C GLY A 43 19.51 1.97 13.04
N GLU A 44 20.70 1.36 13.18
CA GLU A 44 21.77 1.17 12.17
C GLU A 44 21.35 1.27 10.69
N SER A 45 22.04 2.20 10.03
CA SER A 45 21.80 2.76 8.70
C SER A 45 21.97 1.75 7.55
N SER A 46 21.05 0.82 7.41
CA SER A 46 20.61 0.32 6.11
C SER A 46 19.16 0.78 5.96
N SER A 47 18.97 1.91 5.26
CA SER A 47 17.67 2.54 5.14
C SER A 47 16.70 1.49 4.59
N ILE A 48 15.64 1.15 5.33
CA ILE A 48 14.71 0.11 4.88
C ILE A 48 14.15 0.45 3.49
N SER A 49 14.06 1.74 3.15
CA SER A 49 13.77 2.21 1.80
C SER A 49 14.74 1.67 0.73
N GLU A 50 16.03 1.60 1.01
CA GLU A 50 17.04 1.06 0.10
C GLU A 50 16.91 -0.46 -0.05
N ASN A 51 16.64 -1.18 1.05
CA ASN A 51 16.37 -2.62 0.99
C ASN A 51 15.10 -2.93 0.21
N ILE A 52 14.04 -2.14 0.39
CA ILE A 52 12.80 -2.24 -0.39
C ILE A 52 13.08 -1.95 -1.86
N ASN A 53 13.78 -0.86 -2.19
CA ASN A 53 14.12 -0.54 -3.58
C ASN A 53 14.97 -1.64 -4.23
N ASN A 54 15.95 -2.18 -3.53
CA ASN A 54 16.79 -3.28 -4.02
C ASN A 54 15.97 -4.56 -4.27
N ALA A 55 15.02 -4.89 -3.40
CA ALA A 55 14.11 -6.02 -3.58
C ALA A 55 13.23 -5.84 -4.82
N ILE A 56 12.70 -4.63 -5.05
CA ILE A 56 11.88 -4.33 -6.22
C ILE A 56 12.70 -4.39 -7.51
N VAL A 57 13.89 -3.80 -7.52
CA VAL A 57 14.80 -3.86 -8.68
C VAL A 57 15.20 -5.31 -8.97
N THR A 58 15.38 -6.11 -7.94
CA THR A 58 15.67 -7.55 -8.08
C THR A 58 14.48 -8.30 -8.68
N ALA A 59 13.26 -8.04 -8.19
CA ALA A 59 12.03 -8.62 -8.74
C ALA A 59 11.80 -8.20 -10.21
N SER A 60 12.05 -6.93 -10.55
CA SER A 60 11.98 -6.43 -11.93
C SER A 60 12.98 -7.10 -12.87
N ARG A 61 14.09 -7.60 -12.34
CA ARG A 61 15.13 -8.31 -13.09
C ARG A 61 14.96 -9.82 -13.08
N ALA A 62 14.06 -10.35 -12.27
CA ALA A 62 13.83 -11.79 -12.13
C ALA A 62 13.08 -12.42 -13.33
N GLY A 63 12.72 -11.63 -14.34
CA GLY A 63 12.15 -12.14 -15.60
C GLY A 63 10.73 -12.67 -15.44
N ASP A 64 10.44 -13.81 -16.07
CA ASP A 64 9.10 -14.45 -16.18
C ASP A 64 8.42 -14.81 -14.85
N GLU A 65 9.13 -14.69 -13.72
CA GLU A 65 8.61 -15.00 -12.39
C GLU A 65 7.61 -13.94 -11.89
N PHE A 66 7.74 -12.69 -12.35
CA PHE A 66 6.88 -11.58 -11.96
C PHE A 66 6.41 -10.81 -13.19
N LEU A 67 5.09 -10.58 -13.29
CA LEU A 67 4.55 -9.70 -14.32
C LEU A 67 5.02 -8.27 -14.09
N GLN A 68 5.49 -7.61 -15.15
CA GLN A 68 5.94 -6.21 -15.07
C GLN A 68 4.84 -5.28 -14.53
N SER A 69 3.57 -5.56 -14.83
CA SER A 69 2.42 -4.83 -14.27
C SER A 69 2.33 -4.88 -12.75
N ASP A 70 2.69 -6.02 -12.15
CA ASP A 70 2.59 -6.24 -10.72
C ASP A 70 3.74 -5.52 -10.00
N ILE A 71 4.91 -5.46 -10.63
CA ILE A 71 6.07 -4.70 -10.18
C ILE A 71 5.79 -3.20 -10.23
N ASP A 72 5.18 -2.71 -11.31
CA ASP A 72 4.83 -1.29 -11.46
C ASP A 72 3.78 -0.86 -10.42
N LEU A 73 2.82 -1.75 -10.12
CA LEU A 73 1.84 -1.54 -9.06
C LEU A 73 2.51 -1.49 -7.68
N LEU A 74 3.42 -2.43 -7.39
CA LEU A 74 4.19 -2.49 -6.15
C LEU A 74 5.02 -1.22 -5.93
N LEU A 75 5.71 -0.74 -6.98
CA LEU A 75 6.45 0.53 -6.97
C LEU A 75 5.56 1.72 -6.61
N THR A 76 4.37 1.77 -7.22
CA THR A 76 3.40 2.84 -6.97
C THR A 76 2.96 2.87 -5.51
N HIS A 77 2.63 1.70 -4.95
CA HIS A 77 2.24 1.59 -3.54
C HIS A 77 3.38 1.94 -2.59
N VAL A 78 4.59 1.44 -2.82
CA VAL A 78 5.75 1.73 -1.98
C VAL A 78 6.10 3.22 -1.99
N ASN A 79 6.08 3.87 -3.15
CA ASN A 79 6.34 5.31 -3.25
C ASN A 79 5.29 6.12 -2.48
N ARG A 80 4.01 5.73 -2.54
CA ARG A 80 2.94 6.36 -1.76
C ARG A 80 3.17 6.18 -0.26
N LEU A 81 3.58 4.99 0.20
CA LEU A 81 3.91 4.73 1.60
C LEU A 81 5.06 5.60 2.09
N LEU A 82 6.16 5.65 1.34
CA LEU A 82 7.33 6.45 1.71
C LEU A 82 7.01 7.95 1.74
N ALA A 83 6.15 8.43 0.84
CA ALA A 83 5.70 9.82 0.85
C ALA A 83 4.92 10.16 2.13
N VAL A 84 3.99 9.29 2.55
CA VAL A 84 3.24 9.45 3.80
C VAL A 84 4.18 9.44 5.00
N THR A 85 5.12 8.50 5.07
CA THR A 85 6.12 8.45 6.16
C THR A 85 6.92 9.74 6.27
N ARG A 86 7.43 10.26 5.14
CA ARG A 86 8.20 11.51 5.12
C ARG A 86 7.37 12.72 5.58
N GLN A 87 6.11 12.78 5.19
CA GLN A 87 5.21 13.86 5.61
C GLN A 87 4.94 13.83 7.11
N VAL A 88 4.76 12.64 7.69
CA VAL A 88 4.61 12.47 9.15
C VAL A 88 5.89 12.89 9.88
N ASP A 89 7.07 12.50 9.37
CA ASP A 89 8.36 12.88 9.96
C ASP A 89 8.60 14.40 9.95
N GLN A 90 8.32 15.07 8.82
CA GLN A 90 8.40 16.53 8.70
C GLN A 90 7.45 17.25 9.64
N THR A 91 6.23 16.74 9.79
CA THR A 91 5.23 17.30 10.71
C THR A 91 5.66 17.12 12.16
N ALA A 92 6.23 15.97 12.51
CA ALA A 92 6.74 15.69 13.84
C ALA A 92 7.98 16.53 14.20
N ALA A 93 8.81 16.89 13.23
CA ALA A 93 10.00 17.74 13.44
C ALA A 93 9.68 19.24 13.58
N THR A 94 8.45 19.67 13.27
CA THR A 94 8.01 21.08 13.34
C THR A 94 7.21 21.38 14.61
N GLN A 95 6.93 20.37 15.45
CA GLN A 95 6.35 20.52 16.80
C GLN A 95 7.43 20.44 17.88
#